data_AF-A0A8T4L101-F1
#
_entry.id   AF-A0A8T4L101-F1
#
_cell.length_a   1.000
_cell.length_b   1.000
_cell.length_c   1.000
_cell.angle_alpha   90.00
_cell.angle_beta   90.00
_cell.angle_gamma   90.00
#
_symmetry.space_group_name_H-M   'P 1'
#
loop_
_entity.id
_entity.type
_entity.pdbx_description
1 polymer ?
#
loop_
_entity_poly.entity_id
_entity_poly.type
_entity_poly.pdbx_seq_one_letter_code
_entity_poly.pdbx_strand_id
1 'polypeptide(L)'
;FLFFHWLFIEPKNYGLFGEKIIHDFSIWFFAVVSILLAVIVWFAIRVNPLMAFSAVVGSTAFFITHGFKENAEAQERKLLDKASNLSDLSKILYLEVIDTTFSIDGVIGAFAFTLSIPLIIIGNGLGAFVVREFTVHNIERVKKYKYLKNGAMYSIFFLGTVMLLESFGMGIPQWISPAITFAVIGYFFWKSRKELTN
;
A
#
# COMPACT_ATOMS: atom_id res chain seq x y z
N PHE A 1 -0.12 -9.42 0.74
CA PHE A 1 1.14 -9.48 -0.05
C PHE A 1 2.01 -8.23 0.14
N LEU A 2 1.48 -7.03 -0.11
CA LEU A 2 2.21 -5.76 0.07
C LEU A 2 2.88 -5.59 1.45
N PHE A 3 2.16 -5.87 2.54
CA PHE A 3 2.74 -5.79 3.89
C PHE A 3 3.94 -6.72 4.06
N PHE A 4 3.85 -7.96 3.60
CA PHE A 4 4.94 -8.92 3.69
C PHE A 4 6.14 -8.47 2.85
N HIS A 5 5.91 -7.86 1.68
CA HIS A 5 7.00 -7.32 0.87
C HIS A 5 7.77 -6.23 1.63
N TRP A 6 7.06 -5.28 2.23
CA TRP A 6 7.70 -4.28 3.10
C TRP A 6 8.32 -4.89 4.36
N LEU A 7 7.72 -5.95 4.89
CA LEU A 7 8.21 -6.60 6.09
C LEU A 7 9.57 -7.29 5.85
N PHE A 8 9.76 -7.90 4.68
CA PHE A 8 10.93 -8.73 4.37
C PHE A 8 11.99 -8.05 3.49
N ILE A 9 11.59 -7.17 2.56
CA ILE A 9 12.48 -6.70 1.48
C ILE A 9 12.86 -5.22 1.63
N GLU A 10 11.94 -4.39 2.14
CA GLU A 10 12.13 -2.94 2.09
C GLU A 10 13.01 -2.43 3.25
N PRO A 11 14.09 -1.66 2.96
CA PRO A 11 14.96 -1.13 4.00
C PRO A 11 14.17 -0.15 4.87
N LYS A 12 14.20 -0.38 6.18
CA LYS A 12 13.40 0.36 7.15
C LYS A 12 14.16 0.64 8.43
N ASN A 13 13.64 1.64 9.12
CA ASN A 13 14.04 1.96 10.47
C ASN A 13 13.23 1.08 11.43
N TYR A 14 13.94 0.17 12.12
CA TYR A 14 13.36 -0.82 13.01
C TYR A 14 12.68 -0.15 14.22
N GLY A 15 11.36 -0.23 14.28
CA GLY A 15 10.56 0.31 15.38
C GLY A 15 10.10 -0.75 16.39
N LEU A 16 10.22 -2.05 16.05
CA LEU A 16 9.86 -3.17 16.91
C LEU A 16 10.98 -4.22 16.96
N PHE A 17 11.13 -4.89 18.11
CA PHE A 17 12.26 -5.78 18.44
C PHE A 17 12.46 -6.96 17.46
N GLY A 18 11.41 -7.38 16.73
CA GLY A 18 11.46 -8.51 15.79
C GLY A 18 11.66 -8.15 14.31
N GLU A 19 11.60 -6.88 13.92
CA GLU A 19 11.65 -6.48 12.50
C GLU A 19 13.03 -6.71 11.86
N LYS A 20 14.10 -6.73 12.67
CA LYS A 20 15.48 -6.96 12.21
C LYS A 20 15.73 -8.41 11.81
N ILE A 21 15.23 -9.35 12.61
CA ILE A 21 15.35 -10.79 12.33
C ILE A 21 14.60 -11.14 11.05
N ILE A 22 13.43 -10.55 10.82
CA ILE A 22 12.59 -10.86 9.65
C ILE A 22 13.20 -10.31 8.34
N HIS A 23 13.88 -9.15 8.41
CA HIS A 23 14.57 -8.57 7.24
C HIS A 23 15.76 -9.42 6.78
N ASP A 24 16.44 -10.12 7.69
CA ASP A 24 17.55 -11.02 7.34
C ASP A 24 17.08 -12.29 6.59
N PHE A 25 15.79 -12.64 6.67
CA PHE A 25 15.17 -13.74 5.92
C PHE A 25 14.51 -13.31 4.60
N SER A 26 14.94 -12.18 4.01
CA SER A 26 14.35 -11.61 2.78
C SER A 26 14.20 -12.61 1.62
N ILE A 27 15.12 -13.57 1.47
CA ILE A 27 15.11 -14.63 0.46
C ILE A 27 13.85 -15.53 0.58
N TRP A 28 13.30 -15.69 1.79
CA TRP A 28 12.14 -16.53 2.05
C TRP A 28 10.81 -15.84 1.78
N PHE A 29 10.81 -14.56 1.39
CA PHE A 29 9.60 -13.79 1.10
C PHE A 29 8.66 -14.52 0.13
N PHE A 30 9.19 -14.94 -1.03
CA PHE A 30 8.40 -15.62 -2.06
C PHE A 30 7.82 -16.94 -1.53
N ALA A 31 8.60 -17.72 -0.77
CA ALA A 31 8.13 -18.97 -0.18
C ALA A 31 7.00 -18.75 0.83
N VAL A 32 7.15 -17.78 1.74
CA VAL A 32 6.13 -17.44 2.75
C VAL A 32 4.84 -16.94 2.09
N VAL A 33 4.97 -16.08 1.08
CA VAL A 33 3.83 -15.55 0.32
C VAL A 33 3.12 -16.65 -0.45
N SER A 34 3.85 -17.55 -1.11
CA SER A 34 3.27 -18.68 -1.84
C SER A 34 2.55 -19.66 -0.93
N ILE A 35 3.13 -20.00 0.23
CA ILE A 35 2.47 -20.86 1.23
C ILE A 35 1.21 -20.18 1.77
N LEU A 36 1.30 -18.89 2.12
CA LEU A 36 0.15 -18.13 2.61
C LEU A 36 -0.97 -18.06 1.57
N LEU A 37 -0.66 -17.81 0.30
CA LEU A 37 -1.65 -17.84 -0.78
C LEU A 37 -2.27 -19.24 -0.90
N ALA A 38 -1.48 -20.31 -0.88
CA ALA A 38 -1.98 -21.67 -0.96
C ALA A 38 -2.96 -22.00 0.18
N VAL A 39 -2.64 -21.58 1.41
CA VAL A 39 -3.52 -21.75 2.58
C VAL A 39 -4.82 -20.96 2.40
N ILE A 40 -4.74 -19.68 2.01
CA ILE A 40 -5.94 -18.86 1.77
C ILE A 40 -6.82 -19.48 0.69
N VAL A 41 -6.23 -19.91 -0.42
CA VAL A 41 -6.96 -20.54 -1.53
C VAL A 41 -7.60 -21.85 -1.09
N TRP A 42 -6.88 -22.68 -0.32
CA TRP A 42 -7.40 -23.94 0.21
C TRP A 42 -8.67 -23.73 1.05
N PHE A 43 -8.66 -22.74 1.96
CA PHE A 43 -9.84 -22.40 2.75
C PHE A 43 -10.92 -21.70 1.93
N ALA A 44 -10.55 -20.81 1.01
CA ALA A 44 -11.51 -20.06 0.19
C ALA A 44 -12.28 -20.96 -0.78
N ILE A 45 -11.64 -21.98 -1.38
CA ILE A 45 -12.32 -22.95 -2.27
C ILE A 45 -13.44 -23.69 -1.54
N ARG A 46 -13.28 -23.97 -0.24
CA ARG A 46 -14.29 -24.66 0.58
C ARG A 46 -15.54 -23.79 0.82
N VAL A 47 -15.40 -22.46 0.76
CA VAL A 47 -16.49 -21.51 1.02
C VAL A 47 -17.11 -21.04 -0.29
N ASN A 48 -16.30 -20.46 -1.18
CA ASN A 48 -16.74 -19.98 -2.48
C ASN A 48 -15.58 -19.95 -3.50
N PRO A 49 -15.69 -20.64 -4.65
CA PRO A 49 -14.67 -20.58 -5.71
C PRO A 49 -14.32 -19.16 -6.19
N LEU A 50 -15.27 -18.22 -6.18
CA LEU A 50 -15.02 -16.82 -6.57
C LEU A 50 -14.10 -16.10 -5.58
N MET A 51 -14.20 -16.42 -4.29
CA MET A 51 -13.31 -15.87 -3.26
C MET A 51 -11.87 -16.34 -3.51
N ALA A 52 -11.69 -17.64 -3.78
CA ALA A 52 -10.39 -18.20 -4.13
C ALA A 52 -9.81 -17.56 -5.40
N PHE A 53 -10.64 -17.37 -6.43
CA PHE A 53 -10.24 -16.68 -7.65
C PHE A 53 -9.80 -15.23 -7.36
N SER A 54 -10.55 -14.49 -6.55
CA SER A 54 -10.20 -13.11 -6.17
C SER A 54 -8.87 -13.02 -5.44
N ALA A 55 -8.55 -13.99 -4.57
CA ALA A 55 -7.26 -14.05 -3.87
C ALA A 55 -6.08 -14.30 -4.83
N VAL A 56 -6.26 -15.18 -5.82
CA VAL A 56 -5.26 -15.42 -6.87
C VAL A 56 -5.10 -14.19 -7.76
N VAL A 57 -6.18 -13.57 -8.21
CA VAL A 57 -6.13 -12.34 -9.03
C VAL A 57 -5.40 -11.23 -8.28
N GLY A 58 -5.72 -11.02 -7.00
CA GLY A 58 -5.03 -10.03 -6.17
C GLY A 58 -3.53 -10.31 -6.00
N SER A 59 -3.15 -11.58 -5.81
CA SER A 59 -1.74 -11.97 -5.76
C SER A 59 -1.03 -11.77 -7.09
N THR A 60 -1.67 -12.12 -8.20
CA THR A 60 -1.12 -11.95 -9.55
C THR A 60 -0.92 -10.47 -9.86
N ALA A 61 -1.90 -9.62 -9.56
CA ALA A 61 -1.78 -8.17 -9.72
C ALA A 61 -0.58 -7.62 -8.92
N PHE A 62 -0.41 -8.07 -7.66
CA PHE A 62 0.74 -7.68 -6.85
C PHE A 62 2.08 -8.07 -7.49
N PHE A 63 2.23 -9.31 -7.97
CA PHE A 63 3.47 -9.77 -8.60
C PHE A 63 3.77 -9.06 -9.92
N ILE A 64 2.73 -8.79 -10.72
CA ILE A 64 2.87 -8.02 -11.96
C ILE A 64 3.39 -6.62 -11.61
N THR A 65 2.72 -5.88 -10.72
CA THR A 65 3.15 -4.53 -10.33
C THR A 65 4.55 -4.54 -9.74
N HIS A 66 4.90 -5.53 -8.93
CA HIS A 66 6.24 -5.69 -8.38
C HIS A 66 7.30 -5.89 -9.47
N GLY A 67 7.06 -6.80 -10.42
CA GLY A 67 7.98 -7.04 -11.54
C GLY A 67 8.12 -5.82 -12.46
N PHE A 68 7.04 -5.08 -12.71
CA PHE A 68 7.10 -3.81 -13.44
C PHE A 68 7.94 -2.75 -12.71
N LYS A 69 7.79 -2.64 -11.38
CA LYS A 69 8.58 -1.72 -10.56
C LYS A 69 10.07 -2.06 -10.62
N GLU A 70 10.43 -3.33 -10.43
CA GLU A 70 11.83 -3.77 -10.46
C GLU A 70 12.45 -3.57 -11.85
N ASN A 71 11.70 -3.87 -12.91
CA ASN A 71 12.13 -3.61 -14.29
C ASN A 71 12.27 -2.11 -14.58
N ALA A 72 11.40 -1.26 -14.02
CA ALA A 72 11.50 0.19 -14.13
C ALA A 72 12.74 0.73 -13.40
N GLU A 73 13.02 0.27 -12.18
CA GLU A 73 14.24 0.65 -11.43
C GLU A 73 15.51 0.17 -12.16
N ALA A 74 15.48 -1.02 -12.74
CA ALA A 74 16.59 -1.54 -13.54
C ALA A 74 16.79 -0.75 -14.85
N GLN A 75 15.70 -0.33 -15.49
CA GLN A 75 15.77 0.58 -16.64
C GLN A 75 16.31 1.94 -16.21
N GLU A 76 15.79 2.56 -15.15
CA GLU A 76 16.25 3.85 -14.64
C GLU A 76 17.76 3.84 -14.35
N ARG A 77 18.29 2.80 -13.71
CA ARG A 77 19.75 2.65 -13.51
C ARG A 77 20.53 2.62 -14.82
N LYS A 78 20.03 1.93 -15.85
CA LYS A 78 20.62 1.94 -17.21
C LYS A 78 20.48 3.30 -17.91
N LEU A 79 19.46 4.08 -17.57
CA LEU A 79 19.23 5.43 -18.11
C LEU A 79 20.15 6.49 -17.47
N LEU A 80 20.51 6.29 -16.19
CA LEU A 80 21.44 7.14 -15.43
C LEU A 80 22.90 6.90 -15.84
N ASP A 81 23.22 5.74 -16.44
CA ASP A 81 24.46 5.57 -17.18
C ASP A 81 24.39 6.38 -18.49
N LYS A 82 25.41 7.22 -18.71
CA LYS A 82 25.52 8.32 -19.71
C LYS A 82 25.29 7.97 -21.20
N ALA A 83 24.80 6.78 -21.53
CA ALA A 83 24.65 6.27 -22.90
C ALA A 83 23.20 6.14 -23.39
N SER A 84 22.18 6.50 -22.59
CA SER A 84 20.78 6.34 -23.00
C SER A 84 20.23 7.56 -23.76
N ASN A 85 19.70 7.31 -24.96
CA ASN A 85 19.18 8.30 -25.89
C ASN A 85 17.63 8.35 -25.83
N LEU A 86 17.05 8.34 -24.62
CA LEU A 86 15.60 8.51 -24.46
C LEU A 86 15.23 9.99 -24.44
N SER A 87 14.28 10.35 -25.30
CA SER A 87 13.75 11.70 -25.46
C SER A 87 13.09 12.18 -24.16
N ASP A 88 13.26 13.46 -23.82
CA ASP A 88 12.60 14.10 -22.69
C ASP A 88 11.06 13.97 -22.73
N LEU A 89 10.49 13.73 -23.93
CA LEU A 89 9.07 13.39 -24.10
C LEU A 89 8.66 12.09 -23.39
N SER A 90 9.50 11.06 -23.40
CA SER A 90 9.18 9.79 -22.73
C SER A 90 9.14 9.94 -21.21
N LYS A 91 9.97 10.84 -20.66
CA LYS A 91 9.96 11.16 -19.21
C LYS A 91 8.71 11.94 -18.82
N ILE A 92 8.29 12.91 -19.65
CA ILE A 92 7.06 13.69 -19.42
C ILE A 92 5.84 12.76 -19.46
N LEU A 93 5.70 11.94 -20.50
CA LEU A 93 4.60 10.98 -20.61
C LEU A 93 4.58 9.98 -19.46
N TYR A 94 5.74 9.50 -19.01
CA TYR A 94 5.81 8.59 -17.87
C TYR A 94 5.31 9.25 -16.56
N LEU A 95 5.73 10.49 -16.29
CA LEU A 95 5.29 11.24 -15.11
C LEU A 95 3.78 11.54 -15.17
N GLU A 96 3.26 11.91 -16.34
CA GLU A 96 1.84 12.19 -16.54
C GLU A 96 0.97 10.93 -16.40
N VAL A 97 1.46 9.77 -16.85
CA VAL A 97 0.78 8.48 -16.66
C VAL A 97 0.72 8.10 -15.17
N ILE A 98 1.80 8.31 -14.41
CA ILE A 98 1.79 8.06 -12.96
C ILE A 98 0.75 8.96 -12.27
N ASP A 99 0.74 10.25 -12.59
CA ASP A 99 -0.20 11.21 -11.99
C ASP A 99 -1.66 10.88 -12.37
N THR A 100 -1.90 10.52 -13.64
CA THR A 100 -3.22 10.08 -14.14
C THR A 100 -3.69 8.82 -13.40
N THR A 101 -2.82 7.82 -13.26
CA THR A 101 -3.13 6.57 -12.55
C THR A 101 -3.47 6.85 -11.08
N PHE A 102 -2.71 7.73 -10.43
CA PHE A 102 -2.98 8.14 -9.05
C PHE A 102 -4.33 8.87 -8.91
N SER A 103 -4.74 9.65 -9.91
CA SER A 103 -6.08 10.28 -9.93
C SER A 103 -7.22 9.28 -10.15
N ILE A 104 -7.00 8.25 -10.98
CA ILE A 104 -8.01 7.24 -11.34
C ILE A 104 -8.39 6.40 -10.11
N ASP A 105 -7.42 6.04 -9.27
CA ASP A 105 -7.66 5.29 -8.02
C ASP A 105 -8.63 6.04 -7.09
N GLY A 106 -8.53 7.37 -7.03
CA GLY A 106 -9.46 8.21 -6.25
C GLY A 106 -10.89 8.21 -6.79
N VAL A 107 -11.06 8.22 -8.11
CA VAL A 107 -12.38 8.18 -8.76
C VAL A 107 -13.02 6.79 -8.62
N ILE A 108 -12.27 5.73 -8.87
CA ILE A 108 -12.76 4.34 -8.72
C ILE A 108 -13.12 4.05 -7.27
N GLY A 109 -12.32 4.53 -6.31
CA GLY A 109 -12.62 4.41 -4.88
C GLY A 109 -13.93 5.09 -4.49
N ALA A 110 -14.21 6.28 -5.03
CA ALA A 110 -15.46 7.00 -4.77
C ALA A 110 -16.69 6.27 -5.33
N PHE A 111 -16.55 5.59 -6.48
CA PHE A 111 -17.60 4.75 -7.06
C PHE A 111 -18.01 3.56 -6.17
N ALA A 112 -17.14 3.12 -5.26
CA ALA A 112 -17.49 2.07 -4.29
C ALA A 112 -18.52 2.54 -3.26
N PHE A 113 -18.65 3.85 -3.03
CA PHE A 113 -19.58 4.44 -2.06
C PHE A 113 -20.82 5.06 -2.71
N THR A 114 -20.68 5.65 -3.89
CA THR A 114 -21.78 6.34 -4.57
C THR A 114 -21.61 6.34 -6.08
N LEU A 115 -22.72 6.24 -6.82
CA LEU A 115 -22.75 6.40 -8.28
C LEU A 115 -23.05 7.85 -8.72
N SER A 116 -23.23 8.76 -7.76
CA SER A 116 -23.53 10.17 -8.04
C SER A 116 -22.27 10.90 -8.50
N ILE A 117 -22.12 11.06 -9.82
CA ILE A 117 -20.99 11.76 -10.46
C ILE A 117 -20.74 13.15 -9.84
N PRO A 118 -21.76 14.00 -9.58
CA PRO A 118 -21.53 15.30 -8.94
C PRO A 118 -20.88 15.18 -7.56
N LEU A 119 -21.27 14.18 -6.76
CA LEU A 119 -20.73 13.97 -5.42
C LEU A 119 -19.26 13.52 -5.48
N ILE A 120 -18.92 12.67 -6.46
CA ILE A 120 -17.55 12.20 -6.71
C ILE A 120 -16.64 13.37 -7.09
N ILE A 121 -17.08 14.23 -8.02
CA ILE A 121 -16.30 15.38 -8.49
C ILE A 121 -16.02 16.35 -7.33
N ILE A 122 -17.04 16.66 -6.51
CA ILE A 122 -16.88 17.54 -5.35
C ILE A 122 -15.96 16.90 -4.30
N GLY A 123 -16.16 15.62 -4.00
CA GLY A 123 -15.35 14.88 -3.02
C GLY A 123 -13.88 14.81 -3.41
N ASN A 124 -13.58 14.44 -4.66
CA ASN A 124 -12.21 14.38 -5.17
C ASN A 124 -11.58 15.77 -5.31
N GLY A 125 -12.36 16.79 -5.71
CA GLY A 125 -11.88 18.17 -5.76
C GLY A 125 -11.50 18.72 -4.39
N LEU A 126 -12.34 18.50 -3.37
CA LEU A 126 -12.04 18.87 -1.99
C LEU A 126 -10.86 18.07 -1.44
N GLY A 127 -10.81 16.76 -1.69
CA GLY A 127 -9.69 15.90 -1.29
C GLY A 127 -8.37 16.36 -1.87
N ALA A 128 -8.34 16.68 -3.17
CA ALA A 128 -7.15 17.20 -3.85
C ALA A 128 -6.68 18.53 -3.26
N PHE A 129 -7.60 19.45 -2.95
CA PHE A 129 -7.27 20.73 -2.31
C PHE A 129 -6.67 20.53 -0.91
N VAL A 130 -7.29 19.69 -0.09
CA VAL A 130 -6.84 19.42 1.29
C VAL A 130 -5.47 18.72 1.30
N VAL A 131 -5.26 17.72 0.45
CA VAL A 131 -3.96 17.02 0.35
C VAL A 131 -2.87 17.97 -0.15
N ARG A 132 -3.19 18.87 -1.09
CA ARG A 132 -2.26 19.90 -1.56
C ARG A 132 -1.85 20.86 -0.44
N GLU A 133 -2.81 21.35 0.34
CA GLU A 133 -2.54 22.21 1.50
C GLU A 133 -1.67 21.49 2.54
N PHE A 134 -1.94 20.22 2.84
CA PHE A 134 -1.07 19.42 3.73
C PHE A 134 0.35 19.24 3.19
N THR A 135 0.49 19.04 1.89
CA THR A 135 1.79 18.85 1.24
C THR A 135 2.60 20.15 1.25
N VAL A 136 1.96 21.29 0.99
CA VAL A 136 2.65 22.59 0.98
C VAL A 136 3.04 23.03 2.40
N HIS A 137 2.14 22.87 3.39
CA HIS A 137 2.37 23.41 4.74
C HIS A 137 3.07 22.46 5.71
N ASN A 138 2.97 21.14 5.54
CA ASN A 138 3.31 20.19 6.61
C ASN A 138 4.32 19.09 6.21
N ILE A 139 4.77 19.07 4.96
CA ILE A 139 5.65 17.99 4.47
C ILE A 139 6.99 17.92 5.21
N GLU A 140 7.54 19.06 5.63
CA GLU A 140 8.80 19.11 6.40
C GLU A 140 8.67 18.51 7.80
N ARG A 141 7.48 18.58 8.41
CA ARG A 141 7.20 17.94 9.71
C ARG A 141 6.94 16.45 9.55
N VAL A 142 6.21 16.05 8.50
CA VAL A 142 5.92 14.63 8.22
C VAL A 142 7.21 13.84 7.97
N LYS A 143 8.19 14.43 7.26
CA LYS A 143 9.50 13.81 7.00
C LYS A 143 10.33 13.51 8.27
N LYS A 144 10.05 14.16 9.41
CA LYS A 144 10.76 13.91 10.68
C LYS A 144 10.26 12.66 11.41
N TYR A 145 9.07 12.14 11.08
CA TYR A 145 8.49 10.99 11.78
C TYR A 145 8.99 9.66 11.20
N LYS A 146 10.09 9.16 11.75
CA LYS A 146 10.79 7.93 11.33
C LYS A 146 9.90 6.67 11.28
N TYR A 147 8.89 6.58 12.15
CA TYR A 147 8.03 5.39 12.29
C TYR A 147 6.65 5.50 11.64
N LEU A 148 6.33 6.63 10.99
CA LEU A 148 5.00 6.82 10.39
C LEU A 148 4.75 5.85 9.22
N LYS A 149 5.81 5.55 8.44
CA LYS A 149 5.76 4.53 7.38
C LYS A 149 5.43 3.15 7.93
N ASN A 150 6.03 2.76 9.06
CA ASN A 150 5.73 1.47 9.70
C ASN A 150 4.25 1.44 10.13
N GLY A 151 3.75 2.51 10.75
CA GLY A 151 2.34 2.62 11.15
C GLY A 151 1.37 2.48 9.98
N ALA A 152 1.67 3.09 8.83
CA ALA A 152 0.88 2.94 7.62
C ALA A 152 0.86 1.48 7.13
N MET A 153 2.01 0.81 7.10
CA MET A 153 2.09 -0.59 6.63
C MET A 153 1.39 -1.56 7.58
N TYR A 154 1.50 -1.37 8.89
CA TYR A 154 0.73 -2.14 9.88
C TYR A 154 -0.78 -1.92 9.70
N SER A 155 -1.20 -0.70 9.40
CA SER A 155 -2.62 -0.40 9.16
C SER A 155 -3.16 -1.13 7.94
N ILE A 156 -2.40 -1.17 6.84
CA ILE A 156 -2.75 -1.94 5.65
C ILE A 156 -2.86 -3.44 5.97
N PHE A 157 -1.98 -3.97 6.83
CA PHE A 157 -2.06 -5.36 7.27
C PHE A 157 -3.35 -5.66 8.03
N PHE A 158 -3.65 -4.87 9.07
CA PHE A 158 -4.87 -5.06 9.85
C PHE A 158 -6.13 -4.89 9.01
N LEU A 159 -6.15 -3.89 8.14
CA LEU A 159 -7.26 -3.67 7.20
C LEU A 159 -7.45 -4.88 6.27
N GLY A 160 -6.36 -5.37 5.66
CA GLY A 160 -6.41 -6.55 4.80
C GLY A 160 -6.87 -7.81 5.54
N THR A 161 -6.46 -7.98 6.81
CA THR A 161 -6.96 -9.08 7.65
C THR A 161 -8.45 -8.93 7.92
N VAL A 162 -8.94 -7.75 8.30
CA VAL A 162 -10.38 -7.53 8.55
C VAL A 162 -11.20 -7.82 7.29
N MET A 163 -10.79 -7.32 6.12
CA MET A 163 -11.47 -7.59 4.85
C MET A 163 -11.47 -9.07 4.48
N LEU A 164 -10.37 -9.79 4.75
CA LEU A 164 -10.29 -11.23 4.54
C LEU A 164 -11.28 -11.96 5.46
N LEU A 165 -11.32 -11.62 6.75
CA LEU A 165 -12.24 -12.22 7.72
C LEU A 165 -13.71 -11.93 7.38
N GLU A 166 -14.01 -10.72 6.92
CA GLU A 166 -15.34 -10.33 6.42
C GLU A 166 -15.75 -11.19 5.22
N SER A 167 -14.82 -11.46 4.30
CA SER A 167 -15.07 -12.33 3.14
C SER A 167 -15.47 -13.75 3.57
N PHE A 168 -14.89 -14.28 4.65
CA PHE A 168 -15.26 -15.59 5.23
C PHE A 168 -16.60 -15.62 5.98
N GLY A 169 -17.36 -14.52 5.98
CA GLY A 169 -18.71 -14.46 6.55
C GLY A 169 -18.74 -14.09 8.03
N MET A 170 -17.63 -13.61 8.62
CA MET A 170 -17.71 -12.93 9.90
C MET A 170 -18.37 -11.57 9.68
N GLY A 171 -19.59 -11.40 10.21
CA GLY A 171 -20.30 -10.12 10.20
C GLY A 171 -19.59 -9.10 11.06
N ILE A 172 -18.55 -8.47 10.52
CA ILE A 172 -17.79 -7.40 11.18
C ILE A 172 -18.50 -6.08 10.86
N PRO A 173 -18.97 -5.33 11.87
CA PRO A 173 -19.48 -3.99 11.66
C PRO A 173 -18.51 -3.11 10.85
N GLN A 174 -19.03 -2.44 9.82
CA GLN A 174 -18.24 -1.62 8.89
C GLN A 174 -17.38 -0.54 9.58
N TRP A 175 -17.77 -0.10 10.78
CA TRP A 175 -17.03 0.91 11.56
C TRP A 175 -15.76 0.37 12.23
N ILE A 176 -15.63 -0.95 12.40
CA ILE A 176 -14.48 -1.58 13.05
C ILE A 176 -13.21 -1.42 12.20
N SER A 177 -13.34 -1.60 10.90
CA SER A 177 -12.24 -1.45 9.94
C SER A 177 -11.56 -0.05 10.01
N PRO A 178 -12.29 1.07 9.88
CA PRO A 178 -11.70 2.39 10.05
C PRO A 178 -11.26 2.64 11.50
N ALA A 179 -11.99 2.16 12.52
CA ALA A 179 -11.58 2.34 13.92
C ALA A 179 -10.22 1.70 14.24
N ILE A 180 -9.98 0.47 13.77
CA ILE A 180 -8.68 -0.21 13.92
C ILE A 180 -7.59 0.56 13.18
N THR A 181 -7.88 1.02 11.97
CA THR A 181 -6.93 1.81 11.17
C THR A 181 -6.55 3.11 11.90
N PHE A 182 -7.52 3.87 12.39
CA PHE A 182 -7.27 5.08 13.17
C PHE A 182 -6.50 4.80 14.46
N ALA A 183 -6.81 3.71 15.17
CA ALA A 183 -6.11 3.33 16.39
C ALA A 183 -4.64 2.97 16.12
N VAL A 184 -4.35 2.19 15.08
CA VAL A 184 -3.00 1.79 14.71
C VAL A 184 -2.17 2.98 14.25
N ILE A 185 -2.71 3.82 13.35
CA ILE A 185 -2.03 5.04 12.90
C ILE A 185 -1.80 5.99 14.09
N GLY A 186 -2.80 6.18 14.95
CA GLY A 186 -2.70 7.04 16.14
C GLY A 186 -1.64 6.55 17.13
N TYR A 187 -1.56 5.23 17.36
CA TYR A 187 -0.54 4.63 18.22
C TYR A 187 0.87 4.85 17.67
N PHE A 188 1.10 4.57 16.38
CA PHE A 188 2.40 4.79 15.75
C PHE A 188 2.76 6.27 15.66
N PHE A 189 1.78 7.15 15.46
CA PHE A 189 1.98 8.59 15.50
C PHE A 189 2.42 9.07 16.89
N TRP A 190 1.75 8.61 17.95
CA TRP A 190 2.11 8.94 19.34
C TRP A 190 3.50 8.41 19.70
N LYS A 191 3.82 7.18 19.32
CA LYS A 191 5.15 6.59 19.52
C LYS A 191 6.24 7.38 18.78
N SER A 192 5.97 7.78 17.53
CA SER A 192 6.89 8.60 16.74
C SER A 192 7.10 10.00 17.33
N ARG A 193 6.05 10.61 17.91
CA ARG A 193 6.15 11.89 18.60
C ARG A 193 7.01 11.78 19.86
N LYS A 194 6.84 10.73 20.67
CA LYS A 194 7.65 10.48 21.87
C LYS A 194 9.13 10.34 21.57
N GLU A 195 9.49 9.65 20.49
CA GLU A 195 10.90 9.49 20.09
C GLU A 195 11.53 10.79 19.57
N LEU A 196 10.73 11.74 19.07
CA LEU A 196 11.20 13.07 18.65
C LEU A 196 11.32 14.07 19.82
N THR A 197 10.77 13.75 20.99
CA THR A 197 10.81 14.62 22.19
C THR A 197 11.82 14.17 23.25
N ASN A 198 12.37 12.96 23.13
CA ASN A 198 13.51 12.46 23.90
C ASN A 198 14.82 12.65 23.12
#